data_AF-A0A7J4I7R5-F1
#
_entry.id   AF-A0A7J4I7R5-F1
#
_cell.length_a   1.000
_cell.length_b   1.000
_cell.length_c   1.000
_cell.angle_alpha   90.00
_cell.angle_beta   90.00
_cell.angle_gamma   90.00
#
_symmetry.space_group_name_H-M   'P 1'
#
loop_
_entity.id
_entity.type
_entity.pdbx_description
1 polymer ?
#
loop_
_entity_poly.entity_id
_entity_poly.type
_entity_poly.pdbx_seq_one_letter_code
_entity_poly.pdbx_strand_id
1 'polypeptide(L)'
;MSPEREIVNLWLNRQGFFTVSDINASNRVIDIIAIRQGSQPVVQHVELHCSVSSPTVVVSDREKADLLRKFNDEGVVNAVQKAVRSCLGRESEYDKVLVTTSSVSLHGIAVVKFQQVLREVMGQLDRQNYRSPVTRALQLVKFVLMANPEAMASLIGREEGVKHKPLTYHNKEQLLKQLLQQDVALKLFGRKENEQIITNLLRNSTLRQPERLAAALESVLTKRTATRFLNVLLQQNEVKTAIEEEISKDQKLVKFMEA
;
A
#
# COMPACT_ATOMS: atom_id res chain seq x y z
N MET A 1 -9.32 9.81 -23.70
CA MET A 1 -9.18 8.66 -22.79
C MET A 1 -8.94 9.19 -21.38
N SER A 2 -9.62 8.68 -20.36
CA SER A 2 -9.39 9.09 -18.96
C SER A 2 -8.10 8.50 -18.40
N PRO A 3 -7.46 9.11 -17.39
CA PRO A 3 -6.23 8.58 -16.78
C PRO A 3 -6.38 7.16 -16.25
N GLU A 4 -7.52 6.84 -15.60
CA GLU A 4 -7.80 5.51 -15.06
C GLU A 4 -7.85 4.46 -16.18
N ARG A 5 -8.47 4.80 -17.32
CA ARG A 5 -8.53 3.91 -18.48
C ARG A 5 -7.15 3.68 -19.09
N GLU A 6 -6.33 4.72 -19.18
CA GLU A 6 -4.96 4.61 -19.69
C GLU A 6 -4.09 3.71 -18.79
N ILE A 7 -4.27 3.81 -17.47
CA ILE A 7 -3.62 2.93 -16.48
C ILE A 7 -4.08 1.48 -16.63
N VAL A 8 -5.38 1.24 -16.77
CA VAL A 8 -5.93 -0.11 -16.97
C VAL A 8 -5.47 -0.69 -18.32
N ASN A 9 -5.43 0.09 -19.38
CA ASN A 9 -4.89 -0.34 -20.68
C ASN A 9 -3.41 -0.72 -20.56
N LEU A 10 -2.59 0.08 -19.88
CA LEU A 10 -1.19 -0.28 -19.64
C LEU A 10 -1.06 -1.58 -18.85
N TRP A 11 -1.90 -1.78 -17.83
CA TRP A 11 -1.94 -3.01 -17.04
C TRP A 11 -2.32 -4.25 -17.87
N LEU A 12 -3.35 -4.15 -18.70
CA LEU A 12 -3.78 -5.22 -19.60
C LEU A 12 -2.71 -5.53 -20.67
N ASN A 13 -2.13 -4.50 -21.27
CA ASN A 13 -1.06 -4.65 -22.28
C ASN A 13 0.15 -5.39 -21.72
N ARG A 14 0.55 -5.11 -20.47
CA ARG A 14 1.65 -5.82 -19.80
C ARG A 14 1.34 -7.29 -19.49
N GLN A 15 0.07 -7.68 -19.49
CA GLN A 15 -0.37 -9.08 -19.39
C GLN A 15 -0.51 -9.76 -20.76
N GLY A 16 -0.14 -9.07 -21.84
CA GLY A 16 -0.18 -9.57 -23.21
C GLY A 16 -1.52 -9.39 -23.92
N PHE A 17 -2.45 -8.60 -23.35
CA PHE A 17 -3.68 -8.26 -24.05
C PHE A 17 -3.45 -7.13 -25.06
N PHE A 18 -4.19 -7.18 -26.16
CA PHE A 18 -4.46 -6.02 -27.01
C PHE A 18 -5.81 -5.44 -26.61
N THR A 19 -5.94 -4.12 -26.58
CA THR A 19 -7.16 -3.44 -26.10
C THR A 19 -7.82 -2.59 -27.17
N VAL A 20 -9.14 -2.69 -27.29
CA VAL A 20 -10.00 -1.77 -28.04
C VAL A 20 -10.82 -0.98 -27.03
N SER A 21 -10.85 0.34 -27.13
CA SER A 21 -11.55 1.21 -26.17
C SER A 21 -12.68 2.00 -26.82
N ASP A 22 -13.60 2.51 -26.00
CA ASP A 22 -14.67 3.44 -26.40
C ASP A 22 -15.58 2.88 -27.51
N ILE A 23 -16.08 1.65 -27.31
CA ILE A 23 -16.93 0.98 -28.28
C ILE A 23 -18.39 1.42 -28.06
N ASN A 24 -18.97 2.05 -29.07
CA ASN A 24 -20.36 2.50 -29.02
C ASN A 24 -21.35 1.31 -29.01
N ALA A 25 -22.25 1.30 -28.03
CA ALA A 25 -23.29 0.32 -27.85
C ALA A 25 -24.65 1.02 -27.65
N SER A 26 -25.24 1.51 -28.74
CA SER A 26 -26.46 2.34 -28.74
C SER A 26 -26.36 3.56 -27.83
N ASN A 27 -26.95 3.50 -26.63
CA ASN A 27 -26.97 4.58 -25.64
C ASN A 27 -25.87 4.45 -24.56
N ARG A 28 -24.99 3.47 -24.68
CA ARG A 28 -23.86 3.21 -23.77
C ARG A 28 -22.56 3.16 -24.55
N VAL A 29 -21.46 3.35 -23.82
CA VAL A 29 -20.11 3.17 -24.33
C VAL A 29 -19.46 2.09 -23.49
N ILE A 30 -18.97 1.04 -24.16
CA ILE A 30 -18.16 0.00 -23.54
C ILE A 30 -16.74 0.56 -23.38
N ASP A 31 -16.21 0.45 -22.16
CA ASP A 31 -14.92 1.08 -21.85
C ASP A 31 -13.76 0.41 -22.59
N ILE A 32 -13.56 -0.90 -22.38
CA ILE A 32 -12.45 -1.67 -22.98
C ILE A 32 -12.92 -3.09 -23.33
N ILE A 33 -12.52 -3.57 -24.50
CA ILE A 33 -12.42 -4.99 -24.81
C ILE A 33 -10.95 -5.37 -24.89
N ALA A 34 -10.53 -6.34 -24.09
CA ALA A 34 -9.17 -6.85 -24.05
C ALA A 34 -9.12 -8.25 -24.68
N ILE A 35 -8.20 -8.46 -25.63
CA ILE A 35 -8.05 -9.70 -26.36
C ILE A 35 -6.60 -10.15 -26.28
N ARG A 36 -6.36 -11.34 -25.76
CA ARG A 36 -5.04 -11.99 -25.77
C ARG A 36 -5.09 -13.18 -26.70
N GLN A 37 -4.26 -13.15 -27.75
CA GLN A 37 -4.16 -14.25 -28.71
C GLN A 37 -3.36 -15.42 -28.12
N GLY A 38 -3.68 -16.62 -28.58
CA GLY A 38 -3.08 -17.89 -28.18
C GLY A 38 -3.75 -19.04 -28.92
N SER A 39 -3.43 -20.29 -28.57
CA SER A 39 -4.13 -21.48 -29.10
C SER A 39 -5.64 -21.41 -28.81
N GLN A 40 -6.01 -20.87 -27.64
CA GLN A 40 -7.35 -20.42 -27.31
C GLN A 40 -7.29 -18.93 -26.96
N PRO A 41 -7.95 -18.04 -27.73
CA PRO A 41 -7.96 -16.62 -27.43
C PRO A 41 -8.73 -16.36 -26.15
N VAL A 42 -8.22 -15.46 -25.31
CA VAL A 42 -8.91 -14.99 -24.10
C VAL A 42 -9.46 -13.59 -24.39
N VAL A 43 -10.75 -13.40 -24.15
CA VAL A 43 -11.45 -12.14 -24.38
C VAL A 43 -12.05 -11.65 -23.07
N GLN A 44 -11.88 -10.36 -22.78
CA GLN A 44 -12.46 -9.72 -21.60
C GLN A 44 -13.21 -8.46 -22.00
N HIS A 45 -14.45 -8.33 -21.54
CA HIS A 45 -15.18 -7.07 -21.51
C HIS A 45 -14.90 -6.40 -20.17
N VAL A 46 -14.20 -5.27 -20.21
CA VAL A 46 -13.75 -4.54 -19.02
C VAL A 46 -14.49 -3.20 -18.92
N GLU A 47 -15.19 -2.99 -17.81
CA GLU A 47 -15.81 -1.71 -17.44
C GLU A 47 -15.05 -1.04 -16.31
N LEU A 48 -14.96 0.29 -16.34
CA LEU A 48 -14.33 1.08 -15.29
C LEU A 48 -15.37 1.81 -14.45
N HIS A 49 -15.22 1.69 -13.14
CA HIS A 49 -15.99 2.44 -12.14
C HIS A 49 -15.04 2.91 -11.02
N CYS A 50 -14.15 3.84 -11.38
CA CYS A 50 -13.14 4.37 -10.45
C CYS A 50 -13.55 5.76 -9.99
N SER A 51 -13.59 5.98 -8.67
CA SER A 51 -13.81 7.30 -8.07
C SER A 51 -12.66 7.64 -7.12
N VAL A 52 -12.09 8.83 -7.31
CA VAL A 52 -11.02 9.40 -6.46
C VAL A 52 -11.60 10.08 -5.22
N SER A 53 -12.82 10.63 -5.33
CA SER A 53 -13.48 11.40 -4.28
C SER A 53 -14.13 10.54 -3.20
N SER A 54 -14.39 9.25 -3.48
CA SER A 54 -15.08 8.38 -2.52
C SER A 54 -14.53 6.94 -2.59
N PRO A 55 -13.35 6.68 -2.00
CA PRO A 55 -12.60 5.43 -2.20
C PRO A 55 -13.26 4.17 -1.61
N THR A 56 -14.35 4.32 -0.86
CA THR A 56 -14.97 3.19 -0.12
C THR A 56 -16.48 3.34 0.05
N VAL A 57 -17.18 3.82 -0.97
CA VAL A 57 -18.66 3.86 -0.90
C VAL A 57 -19.18 2.44 -1.09
N VAL A 58 -20.00 1.98 -0.15
CA VAL A 58 -20.84 0.81 -0.36
C VAL A 58 -21.80 1.16 -1.49
N VAL A 59 -21.63 0.48 -2.62
CA VAL A 59 -22.42 0.73 -3.82
C VAL A 59 -23.89 0.41 -3.51
N SER A 60 -24.76 1.38 -3.71
CA SER A 60 -26.21 1.21 -3.51
C SER A 60 -26.76 0.16 -4.48
N ASP A 61 -27.90 -0.46 -4.16
CA ASP A 61 -28.49 -1.47 -5.04
C ASP A 61 -28.89 -0.90 -6.41
N ARG A 62 -29.24 0.39 -6.45
CA ARG A 62 -29.48 1.12 -7.71
C ARG A 62 -28.22 1.20 -8.58
N GLU A 63 -27.08 1.52 -7.98
CA GLU A 63 -25.80 1.58 -8.70
C GLU A 63 -25.33 0.19 -9.12
N LYS A 64 -25.52 -0.85 -8.29
CA LYS A 64 -25.24 -2.24 -8.70
C LYS A 64 -26.07 -2.64 -9.91
N ALA A 65 -27.35 -2.29 -9.94
CA ALA A 65 -28.22 -2.56 -11.07
C ALA A 65 -27.75 -1.84 -12.35
N ASP A 66 -27.28 -0.59 -12.24
CA ASP A 66 -26.72 0.12 -13.40
C ASP A 66 -25.40 -0.48 -13.87
N LEU A 67 -24.51 -0.90 -12.95
CA LEU A 67 -23.29 -1.62 -13.28
C LEU A 67 -23.60 -2.95 -14.01
N LEU A 68 -24.59 -3.72 -13.56
CA LEU A 68 -25.01 -4.95 -14.24
C LEU A 68 -25.50 -4.68 -15.67
N ARG A 69 -26.22 -3.58 -15.90
CA ARG A 69 -26.65 -3.18 -17.24
C ARG A 69 -25.47 -2.87 -18.16
N LYS A 70 -24.35 -2.35 -17.64
CA LYS A 70 -23.13 -2.16 -18.44
C LYS A 70 -22.54 -3.47 -18.99
N PHE A 71 -22.96 -4.65 -18.51
CA PHE A 71 -22.48 -5.95 -19.01
C PHE A 71 -23.56 -6.79 -19.68
N ASN A 72 -24.82 -6.62 -19.28
CA ASN A 72 -25.91 -7.53 -19.64
C ASN A 72 -26.97 -6.89 -20.55
N ASP A 73 -26.89 -5.59 -20.81
CA ASP A 73 -27.80 -4.94 -21.76
C ASP A 73 -27.62 -5.55 -23.16
N GLU A 74 -28.71 -5.82 -23.86
CA GLU A 74 -28.70 -6.50 -25.15
C GLU A 74 -27.87 -5.73 -26.19
N GLY A 75 -27.95 -4.39 -26.20
CA GLY A 75 -27.16 -3.55 -27.08
C GLY A 75 -25.67 -3.65 -26.79
N VAL A 76 -25.30 -3.79 -25.51
CA VAL A 76 -23.92 -4.00 -25.08
C VAL A 76 -23.40 -5.37 -25.50
N VAL A 77 -24.15 -6.44 -25.24
CA VAL A 77 -23.76 -7.82 -25.60
C VAL A 77 -23.52 -7.91 -27.11
N ASN A 78 -24.43 -7.37 -27.92
CA ASN A 78 -24.31 -7.35 -29.37
C ASN A 78 -23.08 -6.54 -29.85
N ALA A 79 -22.83 -5.39 -29.23
CA ALA A 79 -21.67 -4.56 -29.56
C ALA A 79 -20.34 -5.24 -29.19
N VAL A 80 -20.27 -5.91 -28.03
CA VAL A 80 -19.09 -6.70 -27.63
C VAL A 80 -18.85 -7.82 -28.63
N GLN A 81 -19.85 -8.64 -28.93
CA GLN A 81 -19.72 -9.75 -29.88
C GLN A 81 -19.29 -9.27 -31.27
N LYS A 82 -19.85 -8.15 -31.75
CA LYS A 82 -19.45 -7.52 -33.02
C LYS A 82 -17.99 -7.09 -33.01
N ALA A 83 -17.53 -6.43 -31.95
CA ALA A 83 -16.15 -6.00 -31.81
C ALA A 83 -15.19 -7.19 -31.73
N VAL A 84 -15.54 -8.22 -30.96
CA VAL A 84 -14.76 -9.47 -30.88
C VAL A 84 -14.66 -10.15 -32.24
N ARG A 85 -15.77 -10.27 -32.97
CA ARG A 85 -15.79 -10.83 -34.33
C ARG A 85 -14.95 -10.00 -35.29
N SER A 86 -14.98 -8.68 -35.18
CA SER A 86 -14.15 -7.79 -35.99
C SER A 86 -12.64 -7.98 -35.74
N CYS A 87 -12.24 -8.35 -34.52
CA CYS A 87 -10.84 -8.54 -34.16
C CYS A 87 -10.34 -9.98 -34.38
N LEU A 88 -11.20 -10.98 -34.15
CA LEU A 88 -10.83 -12.41 -34.20
C LEU A 88 -11.33 -13.14 -35.46
N GLY A 89 -12.22 -12.53 -36.25
CA GLY A 89 -12.88 -13.17 -37.39
C GLY A 89 -13.95 -14.20 -37.03
N ARG A 90 -14.17 -14.46 -35.74
CA ARG A 90 -15.16 -15.41 -35.22
C ARG A 90 -15.77 -14.91 -33.92
N GLU A 91 -16.90 -15.47 -33.54
CA GLU A 91 -17.42 -15.30 -32.19
C GLU A 91 -16.57 -16.05 -31.17
N SER A 92 -16.51 -15.52 -29.96
CA SER A 92 -15.83 -16.11 -28.82
C SER A 92 -16.59 -15.72 -27.57
N GLU A 93 -16.61 -16.63 -26.58
CA GLU A 93 -16.98 -16.28 -25.23
C GLU A 93 -15.99 -15.26 -24.65
N TYR A 94 -16.46 -14.48 -23.69
CA TYR A 94 -15.68 -13.44 -23.04
C TYR A 94 -16.01 -13.34 -21.55
N ASP A 95 -15.00 -13.02 -20.76
CA ASP A 95 -15.14 -12.77 -19.34
C ASP A 95 -15.60 -11.33 -19.09
N LYS A 96 -16.41 -11.14 -18.06
CA LYS A 96 -16.85 -9.81 -17.61
C LYS A 96 -15.98 -9.35 -16.45
N VAL A 97 -15.35 -8.19 -16.58
CA VAL A 97 -14.44 -7.63 -15.58
C VAL A 97 -14.85 -6.22 -15.22
N LEU A 98 -15.03 -5.94 -13.93
CA LEU A 98 -15.25 -4.60 -13.41
C LEU A 98 -14.00 -4.13 -12.65
N VAL A 99 -13.39 -3.04 -13.11
CA VAL A 99 -12.30 -2.37 -12.37
C VAL A 99 -12.88 -1.22 -11.56
N THR A 100 -12.74 -1.26 -10.23
CA THR A 100 -13.41 -0.32 -9.33
C THR A 100 -12.60 0.05 -8.10
N THR A 101 -12.85 1.25 -7.55
CA THR A 101 -12.34 1.63 -6.22
C THR A 101 -13.28 1.14 -5.10
N SER A 102 -14.58 1.06 -5.36
CA SER A 102 -15.61 0.67 -4.40
C SER A 102 -15.62 -0.81 -4.07
N SER A 103 -16.13 -1.17 -2.89
CA SER A 103 -16.36 -2.57 -2.50
C SER A 103 -17.73 -3.02 -2.98
N VAL A 104 -17.74 -3.86 -4.04
CA VAL A 104 -18.95 -4.39 -4.66
C VAL A 104 -18.69 -5.83 -5.09
N SER A 105 -19.73 -6.66 -5.04
CA SER A 105 -19.76 -8.01 -5.60
C SER A 105 -20.93 -8.09 -6.56
N LEU A 106 -20.68 -8.58 -7.78
CA LEU A 106 -21.68 -8.74 -8.83
C LEU A 106 -21.58 -10.17 -9.36
N HIS A 107 -22.71 -10.88 -9.41
CA HIS A 107 -22.73 -12.26 -9.88
C HIS A 107 -22.30 -12.37 -11.35
N GLY A 108 -21.41 -13.30 -11.66
CA GLY A 108 -20.89 -13.53 -13.02
C GLY A 108 -19.94 -12.45 -13.55
N ILE A 109 -19.43 -11.56 -12.69
CA ILE A 109 -18.48 -10.49 -13.06
C ILE A 109 -17.28 -10.54 -12.11
N ALA A 110 -16.08 -10.64 -12.67
CA ALA A 110 -14.84 -10.54 -11.90
C ALA A 110 -14.60 -9.09 -11.48
N VAL A 111 -14.49 -8.84 -10.18
CA VAL A 111 -14.26 -7.49 -9.65
C VAL A 111 -12.78 -7.33 -9.28
N VAL A 112 -12.10 -6.37 -9.91
CA VAL A 112 -10.70 -6.04 -9.66
C VAL A 112 -10.60 -4.66 -9.02
N LYS A 113 -9.83 -4.56 -7.92
CA LYS A 113 -9.61 -3.28 -7.25
C LYS A 113 -8.65 -2.40 -8.05
N PHE A 114 -9.04 -1.17 -8.34
CA PHE A 114 -8.18 -0.22 -9.06
C PHE A 114 -6.86 0.05 -8.32
N GLN A 115 -6.88 0.04 -6.97
CA GLN A 115 -5.65 0.16 -6.17
C GLN A 115 -4.64 -0.96 -6.48
N GLN A 116 -5.11 -2.18 -6.72
CA GLN A 116 -4.24 -3.30 -7.10
C GLN A 116 -3.65 -3.07 -8.49
N VAL A 117 -4.46 -2.69 -9.47
CA VAL A 117 -4.03 -2.34 -10.82
C VAL A 117 -2.94 -1.26 -10.78
N LEU A 118 -3.19 -0.16 -10.06
CA LEU A 118 -2.25 0.95 -9.93
C LEU A 118 -0.94 0.50 -9.29
N ARG A 119 -1.00 -0.33 -8.23
CA ARG A 119 0.19 -0.88 -7.57
C ARG A 119 1.03 -1.73 -8.52
N GLU A 120 0.40 -2.62 -9.28
CA GLU A 120 1.08 -3.50 -10.24
C GLU A 120 1.74 -2.67 -11.36
N VAL A 121 1.01 -1.71 -11.91
CA VAL A 121 1.53 -0.78 -12.92
C VAL A 121 2.74 -0.02 -12.38
N MET A 122 2.61 0.61 -11.21
CA MET A 122 3.68 1.36 -10.56
C MET A 122 4.89 0.47 -10.27
N GLY A 123 4.69 -0.76 -9.79
CA GLY A 123 5.76 -1.72 -9.52
C GLY A 123 6.62 -2.01 -10.75
N GLN A 124 5.99 -2.15 -11.91
CA GLN A 124 6.62 -2.48 -13.18
C GLN A 124 7.10 -1.25 -14.00
N LEU A 125 6.85 -0.02 -13.56
CA LEU A 125 7.41 1.16 -14.24
C LEU A 125 8.94 1.17 -14.14
N ASP A 126 9.61 1.28 -15.28
CA ASP A 126 11.05 1.46 -15.41
C ASP A 126 11.39 2.91 -15.79
N ARG A 127 12.65 3.18 -16.15
CA ARG A 127 13.13 4.54 -16.52
C ARG A 127 13.05 4.82 -18.02
N GLN A 128 12.36 4.00 -18.80
CA GLN A 128 12.22 4.24 -20.24
C GLN A 128 11.42 5.52 -20.51
N ASN A 129 11.61 6.09 -21.69
CA ASN A 129 10.90 7.30 -22.10
C ASN A 129 9.50 6.97 -22.65
N TYR A 130 8.50 6.87 -21.78
CA TYR A 130 7.12 6.63 -22.21
C TYR A 130 6.52 7.88 -22.84
N ARG A 131 5.81 7.69 -23.96
CA ARG A 131 5.10 8.77 -24.67
C ARG A 131 3.82 9.21 -23.97
N SER A 132 3.17 8.29 -23.28
CA SER A 132 1.94 8.51 -22.50
C SER A 132 2.19 9.54 -21.38
N PRO A 133 1.49 10.69 -21.36
CA PRO A 133 1.60 11.67 -20.28
C PRO A 133 1.21 11.08 -18.92
N VAL A 134 0.20 10.20 -18.87
CA VAL A 134 -0.24 9.53 -17.65
C VAL A 134 0.85 8.60 -17.12
N THR A 135 1.42 7.76 -17.99
CA THR A 135 2.52 6.87 -17.62
C THR A 135 3.75 7.65 -17.17
N ARG A 136 4.08 8.74 -17.89
CA ARG A 136 5.19 9.62 -17.53
C ARG A 136 4.96 10.30 -16.18
N ALA A 137 3.75 10.75 -15.88
CA ALA A 137 3.41 11.32 -14.58
C ALA A 137 3.62 10.29 -13.46
N LEU A 138 3.17 9.04 -13.66
CA LEU A 138 3.41 7.95 -12.70
C LEU A 138 4.91 7.65 -12.52
N GLN A 139 5.71 7.71 -13.59
CA GLN A 139 7.17 7.57 -13.48
C GLN A 139 7.80 8.70 -12.68
N LEU A 140 7.37 9.95 -12.88
CA LEU A 140 7.86 11.10 -12.11
C LEU A 140 7.53 10.94 -10.63
N VAL A 141 6.32 10.47 -10.30
CA VAL A 141 5.96 10.14 -8.91
C VAL A 141 6.91 9.06 -8.37
N LYS A 142 7.11 7.95 -9.08
CA LYS A 142 7.95 6.84 -8.62
C LYS A 142 9.43 7.19 -8.47
N PHE A 143 10.03 7.86 -9.46
CA PHE A 143 11.48 8.01 -9.56
C PHE A 143 12.00 9.39 -9.15
N VAL A 144 11.15 10.41 -9.09
CA VAL A 144 11.53 11.75 -8.65
C VAL A 144 10.99 12.02 -7.26
N LEU A 145 9.67 11.86 -7.06
CA LEU A 145 9.05 12.21 -5.79
C LEU A 145 9.35 11.19 -4.69
N MET A 146 9.13 9.90 -4.95
CA MET A 146 9.43 8.86 -3.94
C MET A 146 10.93 8.68 -3.70
N ALA A 147 11.78 9.10 -4.64
CA ALA A 147 13.23 9.09 -4.47
C ALA A 147 13.74 10.24 -3.59
N ASN A 148 12.89 11.22 -3.25
CA ASN A 148 13.21 12.32 -2.34
C ASN A 148 12.44 12.14 -1.01
N PRO A 149 13.10 11.59 0.03
CA PRO A 149 12.45 11.32 1.31
C PRO A 149 11.90 12.58 1.99
N GLU A 150 12.56 13.72 1.87
CA GLU A 150 12.13 14.98 2.48
C GLU A 150 10.83 15.48 1.85
N ALA A 151 10.77 15.48 0.52
CA ALA A 151 9.57 15.86 -0.22
C ALA A 151 8.40 14.93 0.14
N MET A 152 8.64 13.63 0.20
CA MET A 152 7.63 12.65 0.58
C MET A 152 7.16 12.84 2.03
N ALA A 153 8.09 13.05 2.97
CA ALA A 153 7.77 13.33 4.36
C ALA A 153 6.91 14.60 4.49
N SER A 154 7.21 15.64 3.71
CA SER A 154 6.41 16.87 3.69
C SER A 154 4.98 16.65 3.17
N LEU A 155 4.79 15.76 2.18
CA LEU A 155 3.46 15.44 1.66
C LEU A 155 2.62 14.63 2.65
N ILE A 156 3.26 13.74 3.41
CA ILE A 156 2.61 12.94 4.45
C ILE A 156 2.36 13.79 5.71
N GLY A 157 3.28 14.69 6.04
CA GLY A 157 3.35 15.41 7.31
C GLY A 157 2.59 16.74 7.37
N ARG A 158 2.11 17.29 6.25
CA ARG A 158 1.36 18.56 6.26
C ARG A 158 0.08 18.45 7.10
N GLU A 159 0.08 19.15 8.22
CA GLU A 159 -1.09 19.54 9.00
C GLU A 159 -1.03 21.05 9.19
N GLU A 160 -1.90 21.77 8.49
CA GLU A 160 -2.58 23.02 8.89
C GLU A 160 -3.23 23.71 7.67
N GLY A 161 -4.49 24.15 7.80
CA GLY A 161 -5.14 25.11 6.89
C GLY A 161 -5.71 24.64 5.54
N VAL A 162 -5.42 23.44 5.05
CA VAL A 162 -5.85 23.00 3.70
C VAL A 162 -7.06 22.05 3.75
N LYS A 163 -8.11 22.36 2.97
CA LYS A 163 -9.37 21.60 2.85
C LYS A 163 -9.23 20.12 2.45
N HIS A 164 -8.04 19.69 2.04
CA HIS A 164 -7.76 18.30 1.64
C HIS A 164 -6.60 17.75 2.47
N LYS A 165 -6.90 17.01 3.54
CA LYS A 165 -5.92 16.16 4.22
C LYS A 165 -5.62 14.95 3.33
N PRO A 166 -4.40 14.77 2.79
CA PRO A 166 -4.10 13.67 1.87
C PRO A 166 -4.09 12.30 2.57
N LEU A 167 -3.77 12.26 3.87
CA LEU A 167 -3.80 11.05 4.70
C LEU A 167 -4.43 11.36 6.05
N THR A 168 -5.34 10.51 6.50
CA THR A 168 -5.89 10.54 7.87
C THR A 168 -4.81 10.14 8.87
N TYR A 169 -4.94 10.53 10.14
CA TYR A 169 -4.02 10.11 11.20
C TYR A 169 -3.85 8.58 11.25
N HIS A 170 -4.97 7.85 11.17
CA HIS A 170 -4.98 6.39 11.10
C HIS A 170 -4.15 5.84 9.92
N ASN A 171 -4.32 6.40 8.73
CA ASN A 171 -3.56 5.95 7.55
C ASN A 171 -2.07 6.30 7.65
N LYS A 172 -1.72 7.45 8.26
CA LYS A 172 -0.32 7.80 8.56
C LYS A 172 0.29 6.80 9.52
N GLU A 173 -0.42 6.43 10.58
CA GLU A 173 0.03 5.44 11.57
C GLU A 173 0.27 4.07 10.91
N GLN A 174 -0.68 3.58 10.10
CA GLN A 174 -0.54 2.31 9.40
C GLN A 174 0.63 2.32 8.41
N LEU A 175 0.82 3.41 7.66
CA LEU A 175 1.95 3.57 6.76
C LEU A 175 3.28 3.50 7.52
N LEU A 176 3.41 4.24 8.63
CA LEU A 176 4.62 4.23 9.44
C LEU A 176 4.89 2.85 10.04
N LYS A 177 3.87 2.15 10.54
CA LYS A 177 4.02 0.76 11.03
C LYS A 177 4.55 -0.17 9.95
N GLN A 178 3.98 -0.11 8.74
CA GLN A 178 4.43 -0.95 7.63
C GLN A 178 5.86 -0.61 7.18
N LEU A 179 6.25 0.67 7.21
CA LEU A 179 7.62 1.08 6.89
C LEU A 179 8.63 0.59 7.93
N LEU A 180 8.31 0.72 9.22
CA LEU A 180 9.18 0.29 10.32
C LEU A 180 9.34 -1.24 10.40
N GLN A 181 8.37 -2.00 9.89
CA GLN A 181 8.43 -3.46 9.81
C GLN A 181 9.34 -3.97 8.68
N GLN A 182 9.81 -3.11 7.77
CA GLN A 182 10.71 -3.55 6.71
C GLN A 182 12.11 -3.86 7.27
N ASP A 183 12.69 -4.98 6.85
CA ASP A 183 14.04 -5.40 7.28
C ASP A 183 15.11 -4.31 7.07
N VAL A 184 14.97 -3.53 5.99
CA VAL A 184 15.89 -2.42 5.70
C VAL A 184 15.79 -1.33 6.77
N ALA A 185 14.57 -0.97 7.20
CA ALA A 185 14.36 0.00 8.27
C ALA A 185 14.97 -0.50 9.59
N LEU A 186 14.72 -1.76 9.95
CA LEU A 186 15.29 -2.38 11.15
C LEU A 186 16.83 -2.38 11.13
N LYS A 187 17.44 -2.73 9.98
CA LYS A 187 18.89 -2.67 9.79
C LYS A 187 19.45 -1.25 9.88
N LEU A 188 18.71 -0.24 9.43
CA LEU A 188 19.13 1.16 9.53
C LEU A 188 19.14 1.63 11.00
N PHE A 189 18.12 1.29 11.79
CA PHE A 189 18.11 1.61 13.23
C PHE A 189 19.27 0.95 13.98
N GLY A 190 19.74 -0.23 13.55
CA GLY A 190 20.91 -0.89 14.15
C GLY A 190 22.26 -0.18 13.93
N ARG A 191 22.32 0.92 13.17
CA ARG A 191 23.56 1.66 12.90
C ARG A 191 23.84 2.71 13.97
N LYS A 192 25.11 2.85 14.33
CA LYS A 192 25.59 3.83 15.34
C LYS A 192 25.16 5.28 15.04
N GLU A 193 25.19 5.67 13.78
CA GLU A 193 24.76 7.01 13.32
C GLU A 193 23.29 7.34 13.65
N ASN A 194 22.46 6.33 13.89
CA ASN A 194 21.03 6.46 14.18
C ASN A 194 20.67 6.28 15.66
N GLU A 195 21.64 6.09 16.56
CA GLU A 195 21.40 5.91 18.00
C GLU A 195 20.64 7.10 18.64
N GLN A 196 20.87 8.31 18.13
CA GLN A 196 20.14 9.51 18.59
C GLN A 196 18.64 9.43 18.26
N ILE A 197 18.29 8.85 17.12
CA ILE A 197 16.90 8.65 16.71
C ILE A 197 16.23 7.66 17.65
N ILE A 198 16.89 6.55 17.97
CA ILE A 198 16.39 5.55 18.94
C ILE A 198 16.20 6.19 20.31
N THR A 199 17.17 6.98 20.76
CA THR A 199 17.09 7.69 22.06
C THR A 199 15.87 8.61 22.11
N ASN A 200 15.63 9.38 21.05
CA ASN A 200 14.46 10.26 20.94
C ASN A 200 13.15 9.46 20.90
N LEU A 201 13.11 8.32 20.20
CA LEU A 201 11.95 7.43 20.18
C LEU A 201 11.66 6.87 21.58
N LEU A 202 12.67 6.37 22.28
CA LEU A 202 12.52 5.85 23.64
C LEU A 202 11.98 6.95 24.59
N ARG A 203 12.57 8.15 24.55
CA ARG A 203 12.14 9.31 25.36
C ARG A 203 10.68 9.71 25.13
N ASN A 204 10.20 9.61 23.90
CA ASN A 204 8.83 10.00 23.53
C ASN A 204 7.84 8.83 23.55
N SER A 205 8.30 7.61 23.88
CA SER A 205 7.46 6.42 23.95
C SER A 205 7.03 6.10 25.38
N THR A 206 6.17 5.09 25.51
CA THR A 206 5.82 4.52 26.81
C THR A 206 6.99 3.78 27.48
N LEU A 207 8.06 3.46 26.74
CA LEU A 207 9.31 2.88 27.27
C LEU A 207 10.19 3.91 27.99
N ARG A 208 9.75 5.17 28.12
CA ARG A 208 10.36 6.11 29.08
C ARG A 208 10.13 5.66 30.53
N GLN A 209 9.08 4.88 30.79
CA GLN A 209 8.81 4.32 32.11
C GLN A 209 9.83 3.20 32.42
N PRO A 210 10.59 3.29 33.53
CA PRO A 210 11.63 2.32 33.86
C PRO A 210 11.16 0.87 33.87
N GLU A 211 9.96 0.60 34.40
CA GLU A 211 9.39 -0.75 34.53
C GLU A 211 9.11 -1.36 33.16
N ARG A 212 8.52 -0.56 32.25
CA ARG A 212 8.22 -1.00 30.89
C ARG A 212 9.49 -1.20 30.06
N LEU A 213 10.49 -0.34 30.27
CA LEU A 213 11.80 -0.49 29.63
C LEU A 213 12.50 -1.77 30.10
N ALA A 214 12.51 -2.03 31.41
CA ALA A 214 13.10 -3.24 31.98
C ALA A 214 12.44 -4.51 31.42
N ALA A 215 11.11 -4.55 31.38
CA ALA A 215 10.36 -5.67 30.79
C ALA A 215 10.66 -5.84 29.29
N ALA A 216 10.79 -4.75 28.53
CA ALA A 216 11.17 -4.82 27.12
C ALA A 216 12.61 -5.36 26.94
N LEU A 217 13.55 -4.93 27.80
CA LEU A 217 14.95 -5.37 27.75
C LEU A 217 15.12 -6.87 28.01
N GLU A 218 14.25 -7.48 28.82
CA GLU A 218 14.26 -8.93 29.05
C GLU A 218 14.08 -9.73 27.74
N SER A 219 13.21 -9.24 26.85
CA SER A 219 12.98 -9.86 25.53
C SER A 219 14.09 -9.59 24.51
N VAL A 220 14.98 -8.63 24.79
CA VAL A 220 16.03 -8.16 23.86
C VAL A 220 17.42 -8.67 24.25
N LEU A 221 17.71 -8.72 25.55
CA LEU A 221 19.02 -9.07 26.07
C LEU A 221 19.15 -10.59 26.21
N THR A 222 20.14 -11.16 25.52
CA THR A 222 20.62 -12.52 25.82
C THR A 222 21.33 -12.57 27.18
N LYS A 223 21.48 -13.76 27.78
CA LYS A 223 22.23 -13.96 29.05
C LYS A 223 23.59 -13.24 29.05
N ARG A 224 24.35 -13.35 27.95
CA ARG A 224 25.69 -12.73 27.83
C ARG A 224 25.63 -11.19 27.77
N THR A 225 24.64 -10.64 27.09
CA THR A 225 24.48 -9.18 26.97
C THR A 225 23.85 -8.57 28.21
N ALA A 226 23.00 -9.31 28.94
CA ALA A 226 22.42 -8.89 30.20
C ALA A 226 23.49 -8.67 31.29
N THR A 227 24.42 -9.62 31.47
CA THR A 227 25.54 -9.46 32.43
C THR A 227 26.43 -8.26 32.06
N ARG A 228 26.72 -8.06 30.77
CA ARG A 228 27.48 -6.90 30.30
C ARG A 228 26.74 -5.59 30.55
N PHE A 229 25.44 -5.56 30.29
CA PHE A 229 24.59 -4.40 30.53
C PHE A 229 24.58 -4.02 32.01
N LEU A 230 24.38 -4.98 32.92
CA LEU A 230 24.42 -4.74 34.37
C LEU A 230 25.78 -4.21 34.82
N ASN A 231 26.88 -4.78 34.32
CA ASN A 231 28.22 -4.29 34.66
C ASN A 231 28.44 -2.85 34.19
N VAL A 232 27.96 -2.48 33.00
CA VAL A 232 28.04 -1.10 32.50
C VAL A 232 27.15 -0.17 33.33
N LEU A 233 25.92 -0.59 33.66
CA LEU A 233 24.98 0.18 34.47
C LEU A 233 25.54 0.47 35.87
N LEU A 234 26.07 -0.55 36.55
CA LEU A 234 26.66 -0.44 37.89
C LEU A 234 27.98 0.34 37.91
N GLN A 235 28.63 0.53 36.77
CA GLN A 235 29.83 1.36 36.63
C GLN A 235 29.52 2.85 36.40
N GLN A 236 28.26 3.22 36.13
CA GLN A 236 27.89 4.63 36.01
C GLN A 236 27.98 5.31 37.38
N ASN A 237 28.76 6.40 37.46
CA ASN A 237 29.12 7.07 38.71
C ASN A 237 27.92 7.53 39.55
N GLU A 238 26.79 7.87 38.91
CA GLU A 238 25.58 8.35 39.57
C GLU A 238 24.75 7.22 40.21
N VAL A 239 24.83 6.00 39.68
CA VAL A 239 24.11 4.82 40.20
C VAL A 239 24.77 4.31 41.48
N LYS A 240 26.11 4.40 41.57
CA LYS A 240 26.83 4.02 42.80
C LYS A 240 26.44 4.88 44.00
N THR A 241 26.26 6.18 43.81
CA THR A 241 25.82 7.12 44.85
C THR A 241 24.40 6.84 45.34
N ALA A 242 23.44 6.52 44.46
CA ALA A 242 22.07 6.19 44.86
C ALA A 242 21.95 4.83 45.56
N ILE A 243 22.75 3.84 45.15
CA ILE A 243 22.77 2.51 45.77
C ILE A 243 23.49 2.53 47.13
N GLU A 244 24.53 3.36 47.31
CA GLU A 244 25.25 3.49 48.57
C GLU A 244 24.43 4.24 49.65
N GLU A 245 23.50 5.10 49.27
CA GLU A 245 22.58 5.76 50.23
C GLU A 245 21.45 4.83 50.73
N GLU A 246 20.97 3.87 49.92
CA GLU A 246 19.88 2.96 50.33
C GLU A 246 20.34 1.62 50.94
N ILE A 247 21.58 1.17 50.69
CA ILE A 247 22.05 -0.12 51.21
C ILE A 247 22.86 0.06 52.50
N SER A 248 22.14 0.04 53.63
CA SER A 248 22.73 -0.34 54.92
C SER A 248 23.48 -1.68 54.77
N LYS A 249 24.69 -1.73 55.33
CA LYS A 249 25.76 -2.71 55.05
C LYS A 249 25.41 -4.21 55.26
N ASP A 250 24.20 -4.57 55.69
CA ASP A 250 23.83 -5.94 56.08
C ASP A 250 22.93 -6.73 55.11
N GLN A 251 22.54 -6.20 53.94
CA GLN A 251 21.61 -6.91 53.01
C GLN A 251 22.18 -7.27 51.63
N LYS A 252 23.51 -7.36 51.46
CA LYS A 252 24.11 -7.45 50.11
C LYS A 252 24.05 -8.81 49.38
N LEU A 253 23.44 -9.88 49.91
CA LEU A 253 23.48 -11.18 49.20
C LEU A 253 22.18 -12.00 49.12
N VAL A 254 21.06 -11.60 49.73
CA VAL A 254 19.87 -12.49 49.77
C VAL A 254 18.78 -12.14 48.74
N LYS A 255 18.70 -10.90 48.24
CA LYS A 255 17.53 -10.46 47.44
C LYS A 255 17.56 -10.75 45.94
N PHE A 256 18.60 -11.38 45.38
CA PHE A 256 18.69 -11.64 43.93
C PHE A 256 18.75 -13.12 43.54
N MET A 257 18.63 -14.04 44.51
CA MET A 257 18.58 -15.48 44.23
C MET A 257 17.16 -16.08 44.33
N GLU A 258 16.14 -15.29 44.66
CA GLU A 258 14.75 -15.79 44.88
C GLU A 258 13.66 -15.07 44.06
N ALA A 259 13.97 -14.52 42.89
CA ALA A 259 12.95 -14.02 41.96
C ALA A 259 13.27 -14.39 40.51
#